data_AF-A0A913Y6E1-F1
#
_entry.id   AF-A0A913Y6E1-F1
#
_cell.length_a   1.000
_cell.length_b   1.000
_cell.length_c   1.000
_cell.angle_alpha   90.00
_cell.angle_beta   90.00
_cell.angle_gamma   90.00
#
_symmetry.space_group_name_H-M   'P 1'
#
loop_
_entity.id
_entity.type
_entity.pdbx_description
1 polymer ?
#
loop_
_entity_poly.entity_id
_entity_poly.type
_entity_poly.pdbx_seq_one_letter_code
_entity_poly.pdbx_strand_id
1 'polypeptide(L)'
;MKQSNMKNILRKSRTRPTTSSFRPKFGRLHIVRQSRQVLDFDKVGQSTDRPNANRFYRENGFGTSVIVQFIVGIEDISTGELWDCSIKNKQRKLFLENGLFFIDVKISPNGLVCFPGSDFKQNQLPDHLGNVKCVLPVEEDEPLRYNIQIKLYQNNCDVKTCLDCVEFTVHTHEEGHDVYDYQEGRGIAEVERPQLKIKMTGILAEEIGREIIMLFQNLGDNGCYDKFFMEQRKLQEGLAMLEERFGKNHFKDVELSVKLEESILLFEKHQMDDCVRTATEVINEIIAKNITNGPFLMAKAHYIISAVYRQCGNFDMAKQHMEESTEILESVVVCEETAVNQYNWAALLSEKAAKSSLSLVEQKDAEFRFQNCLLHWSAQTQNDSNRCPMRALIRNINFHLRTSRQTYPDERKSVSEYGLIRAYQTIKNVEQNLLKTCSERHKVTFRVAKSDYYIRKAMMYEEDKKQCAEKAITILEDTLKTAIRLKLENEINGINDRMRHLSVLLDRECHEKRYQSQPFGRRRAEENDGRTIIDLLEELCTIQLDMTKN
;
A
#
# COMPACT_ATOMS: atom_id res chain seq x y z
N MET A 1 8.99 24.07 -17.11
CA MET A 1 7.91 23.30 -17.77
C MET A 1 7.65 22.03 -16.96
N LYS A 2 6.38 21.60 -16.84
CA LYS A 2 5.81 20.56 -15.93
C LYS A 2 5.25 21.09 -14.59
N GLN A 3 4.19 21.89 -14.69
CA GLN A 3 3.29 22.29 -13.58
C GLN A 3 1.89 21.62 -13.68
N SER A 4 1.69 20.70 -14.64
CA SER A 4 0.36 20.17 -15.01
C SER A 4 0.01 18.82 -14.37
N ASN A 5 1.00 18.04 -13.88
CA ASN A 5 0.77 16.61 -13.65
C ASN A 5 0.18 16.24 -12.26
N MET A 6 0.38 17.04 -11.21
CA MET A 6 -0.15 16.68 -9.87
C MET A 6 -1.63 17.05 -9.66
N LYS A 7 -2.16 18.05 -10.37
CA LYS A 7 -3.58 18.46 -10.22
C LYS A 7 -4.58 17.49 -10.85
N ASN A 8 -4.13 16.55 -11.68
CA ASN A 8 -5.00 15.63 -12.41
C ASN A 8 -5.22 14.28 -11.70
N ILE A 9 -4.39 13.90 -10.73
CA ILE A 9 -4.49 12.61 -10.03
C ILE A 9 -5.67 12.58 -9.03
N LEU A 10 -6.16 13.74 -8.57
CA LEU A 10 -7.21 13.85 -7.53
C LEU A 10 -8.59 14.29 -8.05
N ARG A 11 -8.83 14.34 -9.36
CA ARG A 11 -10.20 14.46 -9.86
C ARG A 11 -10.90 13.12 -9.68
N LYS A 12 -11.55 12.93 -8.52
CA LYS A 12 -12.71 12.03 -8.39
C LYS A 12 -13.54 12.20 -9.66
N SER A 13 -13.77 11.11 -10.39
CA SER A 13 -14.56 11.12 -11.61
C SER A 13 -15.94 11.68 -11.27
N ARG A 14 -16.14 12.99 -11.47
CA ARG A 14 -17.48 13.53 -11.60
C ARG A 14 -18.08 12.76 -12.77
N THR A 15 -19.08 11.93 -12.48
CA THR A 15 -19.87 11.27 -13.50
C THR A 15 -20.36 12.36 -14.44
N ARG A 16 -19.87 12.33 -15.69
CA ARG A 16 -20.38 13.24 -16.70
C ARG A 16 -21.87 12.93 -16.87
N PRO A 17 -22.73 13.96 -17.00
CA PRO A 17 -24.13 13.73 -17.32
C PRO A 17 -24.24 12.90 -18.61
N THR A 18 -25.27 12.06 -18.66
CA THR A 18 -25.56 11.20 -19.81
C THR A 18 -26.80 11.65 -20.56
N THR A 19 -26.84 11.43 -21.88
CA THR A 19 -27.99 11.71 -22.74
C THR A 19 -28.51 10.44 -23.39
N SER A 20 -29.82 10.29 -23.55
CA SER A 20 -30.42 9.14 -24.25
C SER A 20 -30.43 9.29 -25.79
N SER A 21 -30.19 10.50 -26.30
CA SER A 21 -30.32 10.81 -27.72
C SER A 21 -28.97 10.86 -28.42
N PHE A 22 -28.69 9.87 -29.28
CA PHE A 22 -27.47 9.86 -30.08
C PHE A 22 -27.65 10.47 -31.45
N ARG A 23 -26.71 11.34 -31.81
CA ARG A 23 -26.62 11.93 -33.13
C ARG A 23 -25.33 11.44 -33.78
N PRO A 24 -25.39 10.45 -34.70
CA PRO A 24 -24.20 9.80 -35.25
C PRO A 24 -23.14 10.76 -35.82
N LYS A 25 -23.59 11.84 -36.49
CA LYS A 25 -22.70 12.87 -37.05
C LYS A 25 -21.96 13.71 -36.01
N PHE A 26 -22.40 13.67 -34.75
CA PHE A 26 -21.87 14.43 -33.62
C PHE A 26 -21.31 13.53 -32.52
N GLY A 27 -21.27 12.21 -32.71
CA GLY A 27 -20.67 11.28 -31.78
C GLY A 27 -19.16 11.20 -31.94
N ARG A 28 -18.42 11.31 -30.83
CA ARG A 28 -16.98 11.08 -30.79
C ARG A 28 -16.60 10.06 -29.74
N LEU A 29 -15.50 9.35 -29.99
CA LEU A 29 -14.84 8.53 -29.00
C LEU A 29 -14.30 9.43 -27.89
N HIS A 30 -14.61 9.06 -26.66
CA HIS A 30 -14.14 9.75 -25.48
C HIS A 30 -13.37 8.77 -24.58
N ILE A 31 -12.10 9.06 -24.31
CA ILE A 31 -11.31 8.31 -23.34
C ILE A 31 -11.61 8.88 -21.95
N VAL A 32 -12.43 8.16 -21.20
CA VAL A 32 -12.85 8.56 -19.85
C VAL A 32 -11.68 8.43 -18.87
N ARG A 33 -10.94 7.33 -18.97
CA ARG A 33 -9.74 7.04 -18.17
C ARG A 33 -8.79 6.16 -18.95
N GLN A 34 -7.51 6.20 -18.56
CA GLN A 34 -6.49 5.33 -19.13
C GLN A 34 -5.52 4.83 -18.05
N SER A 35 -4.89 3.69 -18.32
CA SER A 35 -3.89 3.07 -17.45
C SER A 35 -2.74 2.48 -18.25
N ARG A 36 -1.55 2.47 -17.66
CA ARG A 36 -0.37 1.75 -18.17
C ARG A 36 0.17 0.87 -17.06
N GLN A 37 0.43 -0.40 -17.37
CA GLN A 37 1.02 -1.37 -16.45
C GLN A 37 2.07 -2.19 -17.20
N VAL A 38 3.03 -2.74 -16.47
CA VAL A 38 3.99 -3.69 -17.03
C VAL A 38 3.64 -5.08 -16.50
N LEU A 39 3.62 -6.07 -17.39
CA LEU A 39 3.30 -7.44 -17.06
C LEU A 39 4.43 -8.34 -17.51
N ASP A 40 5.00 -9.09 -16.57
CA ASP A 40 6.06 -10.07 -16.81
C ASP A 40 5.47 -11.49 -16.74
N PHE A 41 5.22 -12.16 -17.86
CA PHE A 41 4.59 -13.49 -17.83
C PHE A 41 5.50 -14.60 -17.26
N ASP A 42 6.81 -14.35 -17.14
CA ASP A 42 7.80 -15.28 -16.59
C ASP A 42 7.99 -15.10 -15.09
N LYS A 43 7.92 -13.86 -14.57
CA LYS A 43 7.86 -13.59 -13.12
C LYS A 43 6.45 -13.73 -12.53
N VAL A 44 5.40 -13.76 -13.35
CA VAL A 44 4.00 -14.08 -12.96
C VAL A 44 3.81 -15.58 -12.74
N GLY A 45 4.71 -16.20 -11.97
CA GLY A 45 4.45 -17.45 -11.27
C GLY A 45 3.58 -17.28 -10.01
N GLN A 46 3.15 -16.04 -9.68
CA GLN A 46 2.52 -15.73 -8.39
C GLN A 46 1.21 -14.92 -8.46
N SER A 47 0.67 -14.59 -9.64
CA SER A 47 -0.69 -14.04 -9.76
C SER A 47 -1.66 -15.10 -10.28
N THR A 48 -2.53 -15.58 -9.39
CA THR A 48 -3.48 -16.67 -9.67
C THR A 48 -4.80 -16.20 -10.29
N ASP A 49 -4.90 -14.95 -10.73
CA ASP A 49 -6.19 -14.38 -11.13
C ASP A 49 -6.72 -14.89 -12.47
N ARG A 50 -5.87 -15.45 -13.37
CA ARG A 50 -6.35 -15.99 -14.66
C ARG A 50 -5.47 -17.12 -15.22
N PRO A 51 -5.68 -18.40 -14.83
CA PRO A 51 -4.97 -19.52 -15.45
C PRO A 51 -5.17 -19.59 -16.97
N ASN A 52 -6.33 -19.18 -17.49
CA ASN A 52 -6.63 -19.27 -18.94
C ASN A 52 -6.06 -18.09 -19.76
N ALA A 53 -5.91 -16.91 -19.16
CA ALA A 53 -5.31 -15.78 -19.86
C ALA A 53 -3.79 -15.94 -19.91
N ASN A 54 -3.15 -16.26 -18.77
CA ASN A 54 -1.71 -16.52 -18.69
C ASN A 54 -1.27 -17.67 -19.61
N ARG A 55 -2.11 -18.70 -19.75
CA ARG A 55 -1.86 -19.79 -20.70
C ARG A 55 -1.92 -19.33 -22.15
N PHE A 56 -2.92 -18.53 -22.55
CA PHE A 56 -2.99 -17.96 -23.91
C PHE A 56 -1.81 -17.04 -24.23
N TYR A 57 -1.33 -16.24 -23.28
CA TYR A 57 -0.18 -15.34 -23.52
C TYR A 57 1.15 -16.10 -23.59
N ARG A 58 1.37 -17.10 -22.72
CA ARG A 58 2.53 -18.00 -22.79
C ARG A 58 2.53 -18.86 -24.06
N GLU A 59 1.38 -19.39 -24.47
CA GLU A 59 1.24 -20.19 -25.69
C GLU A 59 1.43 -19.36 -26.98
N ASN A 60 1.30 -18.03 -26.92
CA ASN A 60 1.60 -17.10 -28.01
C ASN A 60 3.00 -16.43 -27.90
N GLY A 61 3.85 -16.85 -26.95
CA GLY A 61 5.24 -16.40 -26.86
C GLY A 61 5.45 -14.98 -26.33
N PHE A 62 4.47 -14.38 -25.64
CA PHE A 62 4.63 -13.05 -25.05
C PHE A 62 5.31 -13.15 -23.68
N GLY A 63 6.55 -12.66 -23.56
CA GLY A 63 7.34 -12.57 -22.32
C GLY A 63 6.96 -11.34 -21.47
N THR A 64 7.75 -10.27 -21.54
CA THR A 64 7.36 -8.99 -20.93
C THR A 64 6.42 -8.20 -21.85
N SER A 65 5.41 -7.53 -21.29
CA SER A 65 4.43 -6.74 -22.05
C SER A 65 4.02 -5.46 -21.34
N VAL A 66 3.85 -4.38 -22.09
CA VAL A 66 3.18 -3.17 -21.64
C VAL A 66 1.68 -3.31 -21.88
N ILE A 67 0.89 -3.19 -20.82
CA ILE A 67 -0.56 -3.19 -20.88
C ILE A 67 -1.04 -1.75 -20.87
N VAL A 68 -1.69 -1.33 -21.94
CA VAL A 68 -2.42 -0.06 -21.99
C VAL A 68 -3.90 -0.33 -22.00
N GLN A 69 -4.64 0.27 -21.08
CA GLN A 69 -6.10 0.13 -21.05
C GLN A 69 -6.78 1.49 -21.15
N PHE A 70 -7.89 1.53 -21.88
CA PHE A 70 -8.72 2.72 -22.07
C PHE A 70 -10.15 2.41 -21.65
N ILE A 71 -10.71 3.18 -20.73
CA ILE A 71 -12.17 3.22 -20.54
C ILE A 71 -12.74 4.20 -21.55
N VAL A 72 -13.55 3.68 -22.47
CA VAL A 72 -14.10 4.42 -23.61
C VAL A 72 -15.60 4.63 -23.43
N GLY A 73 -16.05 5.83 -23.76
CA GLY A 73 -17.46 6.17 -23.93
C GLY A 73 -17.65 6.93 -25.24
N ILE A 74 -18.90 7.24 -25.58
CA ILE A 74 -19.21 8.09 -26.73
C ILE A 74 -19.70 9.44 -26.20
N GLU A 75 -19.07 10.52 -26.62
CA GLU A 75 -19.45 11.89 -26.25
C GLU A 75 -20.21 12.54 -27.41
N ASP A 76 -21.33 13.18 -27.11
CA ASP A 76 -22.00 14.05 -28.07
C ASP A 76 -21.29 15.42 -28.04
N ILE A 77 -20.63 15.79 -29.14
CA ILE A 77 -19.85 17.03 -29.24
C ILE A 77 -20.68 18.27 -28.89
N SER A 78 -21.99 18.26 -29.20
CA SER A 78 -22.81 19.45 -29.06
C SER A 78 -23.27 19.70 -27.63
N THR A 79 -23.35 18.66 -26.79
CA THR A 79 -23.72 18.79 -25.37
C THR A 79 -22.54 18.55 -24.42
N GLY A 80 -21.49 17.86 -24.85
CA GLY A 80 -20.38 17.39 -24.01
C GLY A 80 -20.76 16.24 -23.06
N GLU A 81 -21.96 15.68 -23.24
CA GLU A 81 -22.50 14.59 -22.43
C GLU A 81 -22.12 13.24 -23.01
N LEU A 82 -21.99 12.23 -22.13
CA LEU A 82 -21.78 10.86 -22.58
C LEU A 82 -23.11 10.28 -23.07
N TRP A 83 -23.10 9.56 -24.17
CA TRP A 83 -24.29 8.88 -24.66
C TRP A 83 -24.60 7.65 -23.79
N ASP A 84 -25.81 7.63 -23.24
CA ASP A 84 -26.38 6.50 -22.52
C ASP A 84 -26.78 5.41 -23.52
N CYS A 85 -25.85 4.47 -23.74
CA CYS A 85 -26.02 3.37 -24.67
C CYS A 85 -25.63 2.04 -24.02
N SER A 86 -26.09 0.92 -24.58
CA SER A 86 -25.63 -0.40 -24.12
C SER A 86 -24.39 -0.84 -24.91
N ILE A 87 -23.23 -0.84 -24.25
CA ILE A 87 -21.96 -1.33 -24.80
C ILE A 87 -21.77 -2.80 -24.39
N LYS A 88 -21.61 -3.69 -25.38
CA LYS A 88 -21.40 -5.12 -25.16
C LYS A 88 -20.17 -5.62 -25.91
N ASN A 89 -19.33 -6.42 -25.25
CA ASN A 89 -18.26 -7.15 -25.91
C ASN A 89 -18.83 -8.36 -26.66
N LYS A 90 -18.62 -8.42 -27.98
CA LYS A 90 -18.89 -9.60 -28.81
C LYS A 90 -17.82 -9.68 -29.89
N GLN A 91 -17.39 -10.90 -30.26
CA GLN A 91 -16.50 -11.13 -31.41
C GLN A 91 -15.24 -10.22 -31.46
N ARG A 92 -14.59 -9.96 -30.31
CA ARG A 92 -13.41 -9.06 -30.21
C ARG A 92 -13.69 -7.63 -30.68
N LYS A 93 -14.90 -7.12 -30.46
CA LYS A 93 -15.28 -5.71 -30.65
C LYS A 93 -16.24 -5.28 -29.55
N LEU A 94 -16.35 -3.97 -29.35
CA LEU A 94 -17.43 -3.40 -28.54
C LEU A 94 -18.57 -3.01 -29.47
N PHE A 95 -19.75 -3.57 -29.27
CA PHE A 95 -20.96 -3.22 -30.00
C PHE A 95 -21.83 -2.32 -29.15
N LEU A 96 -22.39 -1.29 -29.77
CA LEU A 96 -23.28 -0.32 -29.14
C LEU A 96 -24.66 -0.43 -29.79
N GLU A 97 -25.73 -0.18 -29.03
CA GLU A 97 -27.12 -0.17 -29.51
C GLU A 97 -27.46 -1.38 -30.38
N ASN A 98 -27.33 -2.57 -29.80
CA ASN A 98 -27.65 -3.83 -30.47
C ASN A 98 -26.88 -4.06 -31.79
N GLY A 99 -25.75 -3.38 -31.98
CA GLY A 99 -24.85 -3.57 -33.12
C GLY A 99 -25.01 -2.57 -34.27
N LEU A 100 -25.78 -1.50 -34.07
CA LEU A 100 -25.84 -0.36 -34.99
C LEU A 100 -24.49 0.37 -35.10
N PHE A 101 -23.74 0.40 -34.00
CA PHE A 101 -22.38 0.94 -33.96
C PHE A 101 -21.43 -0.07 -33.34
N PHE A 102 -20.14 0.05 -33.67
CA PHE A 102 -19.11 -0.74 -33.01
C PHE A 102 -17.79 0.01 -32.94
N ILE A 103 -17.02 -0.30 -31.90
CA ILE A 103 -15.64 0.16 -31.73
C ILE A 103 -14.72 -1.00 -32.14
N ASP A 104 -13.80 -0.68 -33.04
CA ASP A 104 -12.75 -1.59 -33.52
C ASP A 104 -11.38 -1.00 -33.17
N VAL A 105 -10.41 -1.86 -32.92
CA VAL A 105 -9.08 -1.44 -32.46
C VAL A 105 -8.03 -2.10 -33.33
N LYS A 106 -7.12 -1.30 -33.87
CA LYS A 106 -5.97 -1.77 -34.63
C LYS A 106 -4.70 -1.41 -33.89
N ILE A 107 -3.79 -2.37 -33.79
CA ILE A 107 -2.45 -2.18 -33.21
C ILE A 107 -1.42 -2.57 -34.28
N SER A 108 -0.42 -1.73 -34.48
CA SER A 108 0.75 -1.99 -35.34
C SER A 108 2.03 -1.69 -34.55
N PRO A 109 3.11 -2.50 -34.64
CA PRO A 109 3.33 -3.64 -35.54
C PRO A 109 2.53 -4.90 -35.19
N ASN A 110 2.58 -5.42 -33.95
CA ASN A 110 1.79 -6.58 -33.51
C ASN A 110 1.45 -6.50 -32.02
N GLY A 111 0.16 -6.38 -31.67
CA GLY A 111 -0.29 -6.41 -30.27
C GLY A 111 -1.67 -7.06 -30.14
N LEU A 112 -2.04 -7.46 -28.92
CA LEU A 112 -3.34 -8.08 -28.66
C LEU A 112 -4.33 -7.07 -28.11
N VAL A 113 -5.57 -7.12 -28.60
CA VAL A 113 -6.69 -6.36 -28.03
C VAL A 113 -7.66 -7.30 -27.33
N CYS A 114 -8.07 -6.91 -26.12
CA CYS A 114 -9.10 -7.55 -25.32
C CYS A 114 -10.12 -6.52 -24.83
N PHE A 115 -11.36 -6.95 -24.58
CA PHE A 115 -12.44 -6.07 -24.14
C PHE A 115 -13.07 -6.59 -22.82
N PRO A 116 -12.38 -6.44 -21.68
CA PRO A 116 -12.91 -6.94 -20.41
C PRO A 116 -14.17 -6.16 -19.98
N GLY A 117 -15.12 -6.83 -19.32
CA GLY A 117 -16.33 -6.19 -18.79
C GLY A 117 -16.13 -5.40 -17.49
N SER A 118 -14.89 -5.29 -17.02
CA SER A 118 -14.51 -4.64 -15.77
C SER A 118 -13.47 -3.55 -16.02
N ASP A 119 -13.39 -2.56 -15.12
CA ASP A 119 -12.38 -1.51 -15.15
C ASP A 119 -10.98 -2.00 -14.71
N PHE A 120 -10.03 -1.07 -14.57
CA PHE A 120 -8.65 -1.37 -14.11
C PHE A 120 -8.56 -1.86 -12.66
N LYS A 121 -9.62 -1.63 -11.87
CA LYS A 121 -9.78 -2.07 -10.48
C LYS A 121 -10.67 -3.32 -10.36
N GLN A 122 -11.04 -3.93 -11.49
CA GLN A 122 -11.96 -5.06 -11.60
C GLN A 122 -13.41 -4.75 -11.18
N ASN A 123 -13.78 -3.47 -11.06
CA ASN A 123 -15.16 -3.07 -10.84
C ASN A 123 -15.97 -3.26 -12.13
N GLN A 124 -17.24 -3.61 -11.98
CA GLN A 124 -18.16 -3.65 -13.11
C GLN A 124 -18.30 -2.25 -13.72
N LEU A 125 -18.18 -2.17 -15.04
CA LEU A 125 -18.38 -0.92 -15.76
C LEU A 125 -19.87 -0.60 -15.90
N PRO A 126 -20.26 0.69 -15.85
CA PRO A 126 -21.56 1.13 -16.33
C PRO A 126 -21.80 0.68 -17.77
N ASP A 127 -23.05 0.39 -18.13
CA ASP A 127 -23.41 -0.16 -19.45
C ASP A 127 -23.00 0.73 -20.63
N HIS A 128 -22.88 2.05 -20.43
CA HIS A 128 -22.47 3.02 -21.43
C HIS A 128 -20.96 3.20 -21.57
N LEU A 129 -20.15 2.40 -20.85
CA LEU A 129 -18.70 2.42 -20.91
C LEU A 129 -18.14 1.06 -21.35
N GLY A 130 -17.12 1.09 -22.19
CA GLY A 130 -16.34 -0.08 -22.59
C GLY A 130 -14.92 -0.03 -22.06
N ASN A 131 -14.27 -1.19 -21.93
CA ASN A 131 -12.83 -1.27 -21.68
C ASN A 131 -12.12 -1.79 -22.93
N VAL A 132 -11.12 -1.06 -23.40
CA VAL A 132 -10.18 -1.50 -24.43
C VAL A 132 -8.85 -1.80 -23.75
N LYS A 133 -8.48 -3.08 -23.66
CA LYS A 133 -7.19 -3.53 -23.13
C LYS A 133 -6.27 -3.94 -24.28
N CYS A 134 -5.19 -3.18 -24.46
CA CYS A 134 -4.12 -3.44 -25.40
C CYS A 134 -2.94 -4.09 -24.66
N VAL A 135 -2.47 -5.23 -25.16
CA VAL A 135 -1.26 -5.93 -24.70
C VAL A 135 -0.20 -5.72 -25.75
N LEU A 136 0.85 -5.01 -25.38
CA LEU A 136 1.93 -4.57 -26.25
C LEU A 136 3.20 -5.32 -25.87
N PRO A 137 3.64 -6.30 -26.69
CA PRO A 137 4.85 -7.06 -26.42
C PRO A 137 6.07 -6.14 -26.28
N VAL A 138 7.00 -6.52 -25.40
CA VAL A 138 8.28 -5.84 -25.22
C VAL A 138 9.39 -6.75 -25.70
N GLU A 139 10.29 -6.21 -26.52
CA GLU A 139 11.58 -6.82 -26.80
C GLU A 139 12.59 -6.20 -25.80
N GLU A 140 13.36 -7.04 -25.10
CA GLU A 140 14.21 -6.58 -23.98
C GLU A 140 15.33 -5.64 -24.43
N ASP A 141 15.85 -5.84 -25.65
CA ASP A 141 17.00 -5.11 -26.17
C ASP A 141 16.62 -3.87 -27.01
N GLU A 142 15.38 -3.78 -27.51
CA GLU A 142 14.95 -2.70 -28.40
C GLU A 142 13.60 -2.07 -28.00
N PRO A 143 13.55 -0.74 -27.84
CA PRO A 143 12.30 -0.01 -27.61
C PRO A 143 11.34 -0.13 -28.79
N LEU A 144 10.16 -0.70 -28.55
CA LEU A 144 9.10 -0.80 -29.55
C LEU A 144 8.14 0.38 -29.47
N ARG A 145 7.67 0.79 -30.65
CA ARG A 145 6.63 1.82 -30.81
C ARG A 145 5.39 1.20 -31.40
N TYR A 146 4.27 1.37 -30.70
CA TYR A 146 2.97 0.87 -31.11
C TYR A 146 2.07 2.02 -31.55
N ASN A 147 1.48 1.91 -32.72
CA ASN A 147 0.35 2.75 -33.11
C ASN A 147 -0.95 2.00 -32.78
N ILE A 148 -1.74 2.58 -31.88
CA ILE A 148 -3.06 2.09 -31.48
C ILE A 148 -4.11 3.02 -32.07
N GLN A 149 -4.94 2.51 -32.98
CA GLN A 149 -6.09 3.22 -33.53
C GLN A 149 -7.37 2.66 -32.95
N ILE A 150 -8.14 3.47 -32.23
CA ILE A 150 -9.48 3.14 -31.75
C ILE A 150 -10.47 3.85 -32.66
N LYS A 151 -11.32 3.08 -33.35
CA LYS A 151 -12.23 3.60 -34.38
C LYS A 151 -13.68 3.29 -34.05
N LEU A 152 -14.52 4.31 -34.12
CA LEU A 152 -15.96 4.18 -34.02
C LEU A 152 -16.54 4.05 -35.42
N TYR A 153 -17.33 3.01 -35.64
CA TYR A 153 -18.01 2.75 -36.90
C TYR A 153 -19.52 2.76 -36.73
N GLN A 154 -20.20 3.26 -37.76
CA GLN A 154 -21.62 3.00 -38.00
C GLN A 154 -21.78 1.83 -38.95
N ASN A 155 -22.68 0.91 -38.59
CA ASN A 155 -23.00 -0.28 -39.38
C ASN A 155 -24.30 -0.04 -40.17
N ASN A 156 -24.17 0.43 -41.42
CA ASN A 156 -25.32 0.68 -42.30
C ASN A 156 -25.36 -0.36 -43.40
N CYS A 157 -26.14 -1.43 -43.18
CA CYS A 157 -26.61 -2.49 -44.09
C CYS A 157 -25.65 -3.17 -45.08
N ASP A 158 -24.49 -2.60 -45.43
CA ASP A 158 -23.42 -3.14 -46.29
C ASP A 158 -22.14 -2.26 -46.26
N VAL A 159 -22.20 -1.02 -45.74
CA VAL A 159 -21.06 -0.10 -45.69
C VAL A 159 -20.73 0.27 -44.25
N LYS A 160 -19.45 0.12 -43.88
CA LYS A 160 -18.90 0.58 -42.61
C LYS A 160 -18.41 2.01 -42.76
N THR A 161 -19.11 2.96 -42.13
CA THR A 161 -18.68 4.36 -42.11
C THR A 161 -17.91 4.63 -40.82
N CYS A 162 -16.65 5.05 -40.93
CA CYS A 162 -15.87 5.49 -39.78
C CYS A 162 -16.43 6.86 -39.34
N LEU A 163 -16.95 6.93 -38.12
CA LEU A 163 -17.47 8.17 -37.54
C LEU A 163 -16.37 8.96 -36.84
N ASP A 164 -15.47 8.26 -36.15
CA ASP A 164 -14.38 8.87 -35.40
C ASP A 164 -13.19 7.92 -35.24
N CYS A 165 -12.00 8.48 -35.01
CA CYS A 165 -10.76 7.75 -34.81
C CYS A 165 -9.86 8.49 -33.84
N VAL A 166 -9.43 7.81 -32.79
CA VAL A 166 -8.41 8.29 -31.85
C VAL A 166 -7.17 7.43 -32.01
N GLU A 167 -6.01 8.08 -32.11
CA GLU A 167 -4.73 7.41 -32.33
C GLU A 167 -3.77 7.69 -31.17
N PHE A 168 -3.08 6.63 -30.72
CA PHE A 168 -2.03 6.71 -29.70
C PHE A 168 -0.74 6.13 -30.26
N THR A 169 0.36 6.85 -30.07
CA THR A 169 1.70 6.30 -30.33
C THR A 169 2.35 5.96 -29.00
N VAL A 170 2.28 4.69 -28.62
CA VAL A 170 2.76 4.19 -27.33
C VAL A 170 4.17 3.63 -27.46
N HIS A 171 5.08 4.14 -26.65
CA HIS A 171 6.42 3.59 -26.49
C HIS A 171 6.43 2.61 -25.33
N THR A 172 7.07 1.44 -25.52
CA THR A 172 7.24 0.47 -24.42
C THR A 172 8.19 1.04 -23.37
N HIS A 173 9.38 1.48 -23.79
CA HIS A 173 10.43 2.12 -23.00
C HIS A 173 11.23 3.10 -23.90
N GLU A 174 12.25 3.76 -23.35
CA GLU A 174 13.26 4.53 -24.10
C GLU A 174 14.58 3.75 -24.15
N GLU A 175 15.41 4.02 -25.16
CA GLU A 175 16.70 3.33 -25.36
C GLU A 175 17.61 3.48 -24.13
N GLY A 176 18.26 2.39 -23.71
CA GLY A 176 19.14 2.36 -22.54
C GLY A 176 18.43 2.26 -21.18
N HIS A 177 17.10 2.06 -21.17
CA HIS A 177 16.30 1.89 -19.96
C HIS A 177 15.49 0.60 -19.98
N ASP A 178 15.28 0.01 -18.81
CA ASP A 178 14.42 -1.16 -18.66
C ASP A 178 12.94 -0.71 -18.62
N VAL A 179 12.03 -1.50 -19.19
CA VAL A 179 10.58 -1.24 -19.11
C VAL A 179 10.05 -1.13 -17.66
N TYR A 180 10.69 -1.79 -16.70
CA TYR A 180 10.37 -1.71 -15.27
C TYR A 180 10.79 -0.38 -14.62
N ASP A 181 11.62 0.44 -15.28
CA ASP A 181 12.03 1.76 -14.79
C ASP A 181 10.91 2.80 -14.87
N TYR A 182 9.85 2.51 -15.63
CA TYR A 182 8.77 3.45 -15.93
C TYR A 182 7.57 3.29 -15.01
N GLN A 183 6.90 4.42 -14.77
CA GLN A 183 5.70 4.54 -13.97
C GLN A 183 4.62 3.61 -14.49
N GLU A 184 3.99 2.94 -13.54
CA GLU A 184 2.75 2.23 -13.72
C GLU A 184 1.65 3.04 -13.05
N GLY A 185 0.41 2.85 -13.47
CA GLY A 185 -0.68 3.54 -12.80
C GLY A 185 -2.04 3.32 -13.44
N ARG A 186 -3.05 3.25 -12.57
CA ARG A 186 -4.48 3.15 -12.93
C ARG A 186 -5.16 4.52 -13.17
N GLY A 187 -4.38 5.60 -13.22
CA GLY A 187 -4.83 6.97 -13.43
C GLY A 187 -3.77 7.86 -14.08
N ILE A 188 -2.94 7.31 -14.97
CA ILE A 188 -1.89 8.07 -15.65
C ILE A 188 -2.46 9.07 -16.66
N ALA A 189 -1.84 10.25 -16.73
CA ALA A 189 -2.28 11.33 -17.61
C ALA A 189 -1.89 11.11 -19.09
N GLU A 190 -0.88 10.29 -19.36
CA GLU A 190 -0.31 10.08 -20.71
C GLU A 190 0.19 8.64 -20.82
N VAL A 191 -0.26 7.91 -21.85
CA VAL A 191 0.13 6.51 -22.12
C VAL A 191 1.21 6.41 -23.19
N GLU A 192 1.35 7.46 -24.00
CA GLU A 192 2.20 7.53 -25.18
C GLU A 192 3.67 7.53 -24.82
N ARG A 193 4.04 8.45 -23.91
CA ARG A 193 5.41 8.59 -23.43
C ARG A 193 5.56 7.99 -22.03
N PRO A 194 6.35 6.92 -21.87
CA PRO A 194 6.57 6.32 -20.56
C PRO A 194 7.37 7.30 -19.69
N GLN A 195 6.92 7.54 -18.47
CA GLN A 195 7.58 8.43 -17.52
C GLN A 195 8.39 7.60 -16.54
N LEU A 196 9.62 8.00 -16.22
CA LEU A 196 10.45 7.28 -15.24
C LEU A 196 9.78 7.31 -13.86
N LYS A 197 9.89 6.19 -13.12
CA LYS A 197 9.41 6.09 -11.74
C LYS A 197 9.98 7.21 -10.88
N ILE A 198 9.13 7.75 -10.03
CA ILE A 198 9.48 8.83 -9.12
C ILE A 198 10.44 8.26 -8.06
N LYS A 199 11.61 8.86 -7.95
CA LYS A 199 12.57 8.60 -6.88
C LYS A 199 12.40 9.65 -5.78
N MET A 200 12.68 9.27 -4.54
CA MET A 200 12.82 10.24 -3.46
C MET A 200 14.03 11.14 -3.79
N THR A 201 13.93 12.43 -3.50
CA THR A 201 14.97 13.42 -3.83
C THR A 201 15.22 14.37 -2.66
N GLY A 202 16.27 15.18 -2.75
CA GLY A 202 16.60 16.14 -1.69
C GLY A 202 16.98 15.43 -0.39
N ILE A 203 16.75 16.09 0.73
CA ILE A 203 17.27 15.67 2.04
C ILE A 203 16.72 14.29 2.44
N LEU A 204 15.47 13.99 2.12
CA LEU A 204 14.88 12.68 2.42
C LEU A 204 15.52 11.52 1.64
N ALA A 205 16.20 11.79 0.53
CA ALA A 205 16.95 10.76 -0.20
C ALA A 205 18.35 10.49 0.41
N GLU A 206 18.85 11.42 1.23
CA GLU A 206 20.18 11.37 1.82
C GLU A 206 20.18 10.62 3.15
N GLU A 207 21.38 10.18 3.57
CA GLU A 207 21.60 9.51 4.84
C GLU A 207 21.15 10.34 6.03
N ILE A 208 21.50 11.63 6.06
CA ILE A 208 21.11 12.54 7.14
C ILE A 208 19.59 12.67 7.29
N GLY A 209 18.83 12.67 6.19
CA GLY A 209 17.38 12.68 6.23
C GLY A 209 16.82 11.41 6.86
N ARG A 210 17.38 10.25 6.51
CA ARG A 210 17.01 8.96 7.11
C ARG A 210 17.32 8.92 8.60
N GLU A 211 18.48 9.40 9.03
CA GLU A 211 18.85 9.46 10.45
C GLU A 211 17.86 10.30 11.26
N ILE A 212 17.45 11.47 10.73
CA ILE A 212 16.43 12.32 11.35
C ILE A 212 15.11 11.55 11.51
N ILE A 213 14.59 10.93 10.45
CA ILE A 213 13.32 10.19 10.54
C ILE A 213 13.45 8.99 11.48
N MET A 214 14.55 8.25 11.41
CA MET A 214 14.82 7.10 12.26
C MET A 214 14.91 7.47 13.74
N LEU A 215 15.46 8.64 14.09
CA LEU A 215 15.43 9.16 15.46
C LEU A 215 14.00 9.24 15.98
N PHE A 216 13.08 9.86 15.22
CA PHE A 216 11.68 10.00 15.63
C PHE A 216 10.95 8.66 15.68
N GLN A 217 11.20 7.77 14.72
CA GLN A 217 10.66 6.41 14.73
C GLN A 217 11.10 5.63 15.97
N ASN A 218 12.38 5.71 16.33
CA ASN A 218 12.93 5.04 17.51
C ASN A 218 12.37 5.63 18.81
N LEU A 219 12.21 6.96 18.90
CA LEU A 219 11.59 7.60 20.05
C LEU A 219 10.12 7.16 20.22
N GLY A 220 9.37 7.07 19.14
CA GLY A 220 7.99 6.56 19.14
C GLY A 220 7.92 5.09 19.54
N ASP A 221 8.69 4.23 18.87
CA ASP A 221 8.71 2.78 19.13
C ASP A 221 9.09 2.47 20.58
N ASN A 222 10.01 3.22 21.17
CA ASN A 222 10.48 3.05 22.55
C ASN A 222 9.61 3.77 23.61
N GLY A 223 8.48 4.37 23.22
CA GLY A 223 7.57 5.04 24.16
C GLY A 223 8.14 6.32 24.78
N CYS A 224 9.18 6.89 24.18
CA CYS A 224 9.89 8.08 24.67
C CYS A 224 9.19 9.37 24.24
N TYR A 225 7.90 9.50 24.53
CA TYR A 225 7.02 10.54 23.98
C TYR A 225 7.43 11.96 24.37
N ASP A 226 7.83 12.21 25.62
CA ASP A 226 8.26 13.55 26.03
C ASP A 226 9.52 14.00 25.30
N LYS A 227 10.46 13.05 25.08
CA LYS A 227 11.67 13.29 24.29
C LYS A 227 11.32 13.50 22.81
N PHE A 228 10.36 12.74 22.25
CA PHE A 228 9.86 12.95 20.89
C PHE A 228 9.43 14.41 20.66
N PHE A 229 8.51 14.93 21.48
CA PHE A 229 8.03 16.31 21.31
C PHE A 229 9.10 17.37 21.60
N MET A 230 10.06 17.07 22.48
CA MET A 230 11.21 17.94 22.70
C MET A 230 12.11 18.04 21.47
N GLU A 231 12.48 16.89 20.88
CA GLU A 231 13.32 16.86 19.67
C GLU A 231 12.58 17.41 18.45
N GLN A 232 11.25 17.23 18.37
CA GLN A 232 10.43 17.80 17.31
C GLN A 232 10.44 19.34 17.33
N ARG A 233 10.32 19.96 18.51
CA ARG A 233 10.42 21.42 18.65
C ARG A 233 11.79 21.93 18.23
N LYS A 234 12.86 21.27 18.69
CA LYS A 234 14.24 21.61 18.29
C LYS A 234 14.43 21.49 16.78
N LEU A 235 13.87 20.45 16.14
CA LEU A 235 13.88 20.31 14.68
C LEU A 235 13.19 21.51 14.03
N GLN A 236 11.98 21.86 14.46
CA GLN A 236 11.22 22.98 13.89
C GLN A 236 11.96 24.31 14.02
N GLU A 237 12.52 24.61 15.20
CA GLU A 237 13.34 25.80 15.45
C GLU A 237 14.61 25.80 14.57
N GLY A 238 15.31 24.67 14.49
CA GLY A 238 16.50 24.50 13.67
C GLY A 238 16.24 24.69 12.18
N LEU A 239 15.20 24.03 11.65
CA LEU A 239 14.81 24.16 10.25
C LEU A 239 14.38 25.59 9.91
N ALA A 240 13.65 26.27 10.81
CA ALA A 240 13.26 27.67 10.60
C ALA A 240 14.48 28.60 10.44
N MET A 241 15.53 28.40 11.24
CA MET A 241 16.79 29.13 11.08
C MET A 241 17.49 28.82 9.74
N LEU A 242 17.45 27.57 9.28
CA LEU A 242 18.02 27.19 7.99
C LEU A 242 17.21 27.73 6.80
N GLU A 243 15.89 27.85 6.92
CA GLU A 243 15.02 28.41 5.87
C GLU A 243 15.34 29.88 5.55
N GLU A 244 15.81 30.67 6.52
CA GLU A 244 16.29 32.04 6.28
C GLU A 244 17.44 32.08 5.26
N ARG A 245 18.21 30.99 5.19
CA ARG A 245 19.40 30.87 4.34
C ARG A 245 19.15 30.13 3.02
N PHE A 246 18.43 29.01 3.06
CA PHE A 246 18.24 28.13 1.89
C PHE A 246 16.89 28.34 1.18
N GLY A 247 16.01 29.15 1.77
CA GLY A 247 14.73 29.51 1.19
C GLY A 247 13.54 28.79 1.84
N LYS A 248 12.39 29.44 1.71
CA LYS A 248 11.14 28.98 2.30
C LYS A 248 10.68 27.64 1.71
N ASN A 249 10.30 26.71 2.57
CA ASN A 249 9.88 25.34 2.27
C ASN A 249 11.00 24.41 1.77
N HIS A 250 12.29 24.82 1.80
CA HIS A 250 13.39 23.95 1.35
C HIS A 250 13.46 22.63 2.14
N PHE A 251 13.15 22.68 3.43
CA PHE A 251 13.17 21.53 4.35
C PHE A 251 11.78 20.97 4.65
N LYS A 252 10.76 21.38 3.86
CA LYS A 252 9.37 21.16 4.26
C LYS A 252 8.96 19.69 4.22
N ASP A 253 9.57 18.91 3.34
CA ASP A 253 9.37 17.47 3.27
C ASP A 253 9.86 16.74 4.53
N VAL A 254 11.00 17.15 5.10
CA VAL A 254 11.51 16.65 6.40
C VAL A 254 10.53 16.97 7.52
N GLU A 255 10.08 18.22 7.61
CA GLU A 255 9.10 18.64 8.62
C GLU A 255 7.80 17.83 8.54
N LEU A 256 7.26 17.67 7.33
CA LEU A 256 6.03 16.91 7.09
C LEU A 256 6.20 15.41 7.37
N SER A 257 7.37 14.84 7.07
CA SER A 257 7.68 13.44 7.40
C SER A 257 7.69 13.21 8.91
N VAL A 258 8.29 14.12 9.69
CA VAL A 258 8.27 14.04 11.17
C VAL A 258 6.86 14.27 11.72
N LYS A 259 6.05 15.13 11.11
CA LYS A 259 4.63 15.30 11.46
C LYS A 259 3.81 14.02 11.22
N LEU A 260 4.19 13.18 10.25
CA LEU A 260 3.57 11.86 10.07
C LEU A 260 4.01 10.86 11.16
N GLU A 261 5.24 10.95 11.67
CA GLU A 261 5.66 10.16 12.84
C GLU A 261 4.90 10.60 14.11
N GLU A 262 4.58 11.89 14.26
CA GLU A 262 3.68 12.38 15.31
C GLU A 262 2.28 11.76 15.18
N SER A 263 1.74 11.69 13.96
CA SER A 263 0.44 11.04 13.70
C SER A 263 0.45 9.56 14.12
N ILE A 264 1.55 8.83 13.87
CA ILE A 264 1.72 7.45 14.35
C ILE A 264 1.75 7.40 15.88
N LEU A 265 2.46 8.32 16.54
CA LEU A 265 2.49 8.42 18.00
C LEU A 265 1.08 8.65 18.58
N LEU A 266 0.29 9.53 17.97
CA LEU A 266 -1.11 9.78 18.35
C LEU A 266 -1.97 8.52 18.21
N PHE A 267 -1.80 7.76 17.13
CA PHE A 267 -2.45 6.45 16.96
C PHE A 267 -2.09 5.49 18.09
N GLU A 268 -0.83 5.39 18.48
CA GLU A 268 -0.38 4.53 19.58
C GLU A 268 -0.98 4.95 20.94
N LYS A 269 -1.19 6.25 21.14
CA LYS A 269 -1.87 6.82 22.31
C LYS A 269 -3.40 6.74 22.27
N HIS A 270 -3.99 6.12 21.24
CA HIS A 270 -5.43 6.10 20.97
C HIS A 270 -6.09 7.46 20.77
N GLN A 271 -5.32 8.46 20.38
CA GLN A 271 -5.85 9.77 20.00
C GLN A 271 -6.22 9.72 18.51
N MET A 272 -7.24 8.92 18.18
CA MET A 272 -7.59 8.55 16.80
C MET A 272 -8.01 9.75 15.94
N ASP A 273 -8.83 10.64 16.49
CA ASP A 273 -9.28 11.84 15.77
C ASP A 273 -8.12 12.79 15.48
N ASP A 274 -7.24 13.00 16.46
CA ASP A 274 -6.04 13.82 16.29
C ASP A 274 -5.07 13.18 15.29
N CYS A 275 -4.90 11.85 15.33
CA CYS A 275 -4.10 11.11 14.36
C CYS A 275 -4.57 11.36 12.92
N VAL A 276 -5.87 11.17 12.65
CA VAL A 276 -6.47 11.39 11.34
C VAL A 276 -6.37 12.85 10.91
N ARG A 277 -6.62 13.79 11.85
CA ARG A 277 -6.49 15.23 11.58
C ARG A 277 -5.06 15.58 11.15
N THR A 278 -4.05 15.16 11.90
CA THR A 278 -2.63 15.42 11.60
C THR A 278 -2.23 14.84 10.23
N ALA A 279 -2.61 13.60 9.93
CA ALA A 279 -2.32 12.99 8.62
C ALA A 279 -3.03 13.72 7.46
N THR A 280 -4.27 14.15 7.66
CA THR A 280 -5.05 14.90 6.66
C THR A 280 -4.48 16.29 6.42
N GLU A 281 -4.03 16.98 7.48
CA GLU A 281 -3.33 18.26 7.36
C GLU A 281 -2.06 18.15 6.51
N VAL A 282 -1.28 17.08 6.70
CA VAL A 282 -0.09 16.81 5.88
C VAL A 282 -0.46 16.65 4.40
N ILE A 283 -1.52 15.89 4.09
CA ILE A 283 -2.02 15.74 2.71
C ILE A 283 -2.39 17.10 2.12
N ASN A 284 -3.17 17.90 2.85
CA ASN A 284 -3.60 19.23 2.41
C ASN A 284 -2.41 20.16 2.17
N GLU A 285 -1.39 20.11 3.03
CA GLU A 285 -0.20 20.92 2.89
C GLU A 285 0.67 20.50 1.70
N ILE A 286 0.81 19.19 1.46
CA ILE A 286 1.49 18.65 0.28
C ILE A 286 0.82 19.15 -1.01
N ILE A 287 -0.51 19.10 -1.07
CA ILE A 287 -1.27 19.55 -2.24
C ILE A 287 -1.16 21.07 -2.42
N ALA A 288 -1.31 21.84 -1.33
CA ALA A 288 -1.30 23.29 -1.38
C ALA A 288 0.07 23.85 -1.79
N LYS A 289 1.16 23.23 -1.33
CA LYS A 289 2.54 23.69 -1.56
C LYS A 289 3.26 22.95 -2.67
N ASN A 290 2.65 21.93 -3.26
CA ASN A 290 3.22 21.10 -4.32
C ASN A 290 4.60 20.53 -3.93
N ILE A 291 4.66 19.87 -2.77
CA ILE A 291 5.89 19.32 -2.19
C ILE A 291 6.47 18.20 -3.07
N THR A 292 7.78 18.27 -3.36
CA THR A 292 8.48 17.35 -4.28
C THR A 292 8.33 15.88 -3.91
N ASN A 293 8.58 15.52 -2.65
CA ASN A 293 8.43 14.15 -2.14
C ASN A 293 6.97 13.81 -1.76
N GLY A 294 6.00 14.60 -2.26
CA GLY A 294 4.57 14.49 -1.94
C GLY A 294 3.98 13.09 -2.10
N PRO A 295 4.24 12.33 -3.18
CA PRO A 295 3.70 10.98 -3.34
C PRO A 295 4.02 10.04 -2.16
N PHE A 296 5.27 10.03 -1.69
CA PHE A 296 5.71 9.18 -0.57
C PHE A 296 4.98 9.56 0.72
N LEU A 297 4.92 10.86 1.01
CA LEU A 297 4.31 11.38 2.23
C LEU A 297 2.77 11.24 2.24
N MET A 298 2.11 11.45 1.10
CA MET A 298 0.66 11.23 0.96
C MET A 298 0.31 9.75 1.12
N ALA A 299 1.08 8.86 0.49
CA ALA A 299 0.86 7.42 0.65
C ALA A 299 0.97 7.00 2.11
N LYS A 300 1.95 7.54 2.84
CA LYS A 300 2.11 7.35 4.29
C LYS A 300 0.93 7.85 5.09
N ALA A 301 0.49 9.08 4.86
CA ALA A 301 -0.69 9.63 5.50
C ALA A 301 -1.92 8.73 5.31
N HIS A 302 -2.15 8.25 4.08
CA HIS A 302 -3.27 7.37 3.77
C HIS A 302 -3.21 6.02 4.49
N TYR A 303 -2.05 5.35 4.54
CA TYR A 303 -2.00 4.08 5.28
C TYR A 303 -2.09 4.27 6.80
N ILE A 304 -1.70 5.43 7.34
CA ILE A 304 -1.91 5.79 8.76
C ILE A 304 -3.40 5.95 9.05
N ILE A 305 -4.11 6.72 8.21
CA ILE A 305 -5.57 6.90 8.33
C ILE A 305 -6.28 5.55 8.19
N SER A 306 -5.84 4.70 7.27
CA SER A 306 -6.35 3.33 7.14
C SER A 306 -6.17 2.52 8.42
N ALA A 307 -5.00 2.62 9.08
CA ALA A 307 -4.74 1.91 10.32
C ALA A 307 -5.72 2.31 11.44
N VAL A 308 -6.11 3.60 11.51
CA VAL A 308 -7.14 4.11 12.44
C VAL A 308 -8.49 3.46 12.14
N TYR A 309 -8.99 3.57 10.91
CA TYR A 309 -10.29 2.99 10.55
C TYR A 309 -10.34 1.48 10.75
N ARG A 310 -9.25 0.78 10.44
CA ARG A 310 -9.09 -0.64 10.69
C ARG A 310 -9.22 -0.97 12.18
N GLN A 311 -8.58 -0.19 13.05
CA GLN A 311 -8.68 -0.40 14.50
C GLN A 311 -10.11 -0.22 15.00
N CYS A 312 -10.82 0.79 14.47
CA CYS A 312 -12.24 1.03 14.75
C CYS A 312 -13.19 -0.01 14.10
N GLY A 313 -12.70 -0.93 13.27
CA GLY A 313 -13.51 -1.94 12.58
C GLY A 313 -14.24 -1.44 11.33
N ASN A 314 -13.97 -0.20 10.88
CA ASN A 314 -14.51 0.34 9.64
C ASN A 314 -13.63 -0.08 8.45
N PHE A 315 -13.79 -1.33 8.00
CA PHE A 315 -12.94 -1.93 6.97
C PHE A 315 -13.11 -1.31 5.58
N ASP A 316 -14.28 -0.77 5.26
CA ASP A 316 -14.53 -0.18 3.94
C ASP A 316 -13.76 1.14 3.79
N MET A 317 -13.82 2.01 4.81
CA MET A 317 -13.02 3.24 4.84
C MET A 317 -11.51 2.95 4.91
N ALA A 318 -11.13 1.94 5.69
CA ALA A 318 -9.73 1.51 5.76
C ALA A 318 -9.22 1.02 4.40
N LYS A 319 -10.03 0.25 3.66
CA LYS A 319 -9.73 -0.23 2.32
C LYS A 319 -9.61 0.93 1.33
N GLN A 320 -10.54 1.88 1.36
CA GLN A 320 -10.51 3.06 0.47
C GLN A 320 -9.19 3.82 0.61
N HIS A 321 -8.74 4.09 1.84
CA HIS A 321 -7.47 4.77 2.04
C HIS A 321 -6.25 3.93 1.67
N MET A 322 -6.32 2.60 1.83
CA MET A 322 -5.25 1.76 1.30
C MET A 322 -5.21 1.80 -0.23
N GLU A 323 -6.36 1.77 -0.91
CA GLU A 323 -6.47 1.93 -2.37
C GLU A 323 -5.82 3.24 -2.83
N GLU A 324 -6.12 4.36 -2.16
CA GLU A 324 -5.50 5.66 -2.41
C GLU A 324 -3.98 5.61 -2.20
N SER A 325 -3.51 5.03 -1.09
CA SER A 325 -2.08 4.89 -0.78
C SER A 325 -1.33 4.05 -1.84
N THR A 326 -1.90 2.92 -2.24
CA THR A 326 -1.29 2.03 -3.25
C THR A 326 -1.29 2.67 -4.63
N GLU A 327 -2.38 3.34 -5.03
CA GLU A 327 -2.48 4.00 -6.34
C GLU A 327 -1.43 5.12 -6.48
N ILE A 328 -1.14 5.88 -5.41
CA ILE A 328 -0.07 6.88 -5.40
C ILE A 328 1.30 6.22 -5.62
N LEU A 329 1.56 5.08 -4.98
CA LEU A 329 2.84 4.39 -5.02
C LEU A 329 3.08 3.55 -6.29
N GLU A 330 2.10 3.35 -7.16
CA GLU A 330 2.31 2.70 -8.47
C GLU A 330 3.32 3.48 -9.34
N SER A 331 3.43 4.79 -9.09
CA SER A 331 4.31 5.70 -9.83
C SER A 331 5.74 5.82 -9.27
N VAL A 332 6.05 5.18 -8.13
CA VAL A 332 7.33 5.39 -7.44
C VAL A 332 8.28 4.19 -7.59
N VAL A 333 9.58 4.43 -7.42
CA VAL A 333 10.58 3.35 -7.31
C VAL A 333 10.36 2.59 -6.01
N VAL A 334 10.60 1.27 -6.04
CA VAL A 334 10.55 0.41 -4.84
C VAL A 334 11.45 1.00 -3.76
N CYS A 335 10.85 1.32 -2.62
CA CYS A 335 11.49 1.90 -1.45
C CYS A 335 10.76 1.47 -0.16
N GLU A 336 11.20 2.00 0.99
CA GLU A 336 10.60 1.72 2.30
C GLU A 336 9.09 1.92 2.29
N GLU A 337 8.59 3.04 1.76
CA GLU A 337 7.17 3.35 1.76
C GLU A 337 6.35 2.35 0.92
N THR A 338 6.93 1.81 -0.15
CA THR A 338 6.27 0.75 -0.92
C THR A 338 6.15 -0.54 -0.10
N ALA A 339 7.19 -0.93 0.66
CA ALA A 339 7.14 -2.11 1.51
C ALA A 339 6.14 -1.91 2.68
N VAL A 340 6.17 -0.74 3.33
CA VAL A 340 5.27 -0.39 4.44
C VAL A 340 3.82 -0.31 3.97
N ASN A 341 3.55 0.14 2.74
CA ASN A 341 2.21 0.08 2.14
C ASN A 341 1.72 -1.37 2.00
N GLN A 342 2.53 -2.27 1.43
CA GLN A 342 2.17 -3.70 1.30
C GLN A 342 1.86 -4.31 2.67
N TYR A 343 2.71 -4.04 3.67
CA TYR A 343 2.49 -4.46 5.05
C TYR A 343 1.14 -3.96 5.60
N ASN A 344 0.83 -2.66 5.45
CA ASN A 344 -0.40 -2.09 6.01
C ASN A 344 -1.64 -2.66 5.33
N TRP A 345 -1.59 -2.93 4.02
CA TRP A 345 -2.67 -3.63 3.32
C TRP A 345 -2.87 -5.05 3.84
N ALA A 346 -1.79 -5.81 3.98
CA ALA A 346 -1.84 -7.15 4.55
C ALA A 346 -2.38 -7.13 6.00
N ALA A 347 -2.02 -6.11 6.76
CA ALA A 347 -2.45 -5.93 8.13
C ALA A 347 -3.94 -5.51 8.24
N LEU A 348 -4.51 -4.86 7.22
CA LEU A 348 -5.95 -4.64 7.08
C LEU A 348 -6.68 -5.96 6.87
N LEU A 349 -6.24 -6.77 5.91
CA LEU A 349 -6.87 -8.06 5.61
C LEU A 349 -6.72 -9.05 6.77
N SER A 350 -5.58 -9.04 7.46
CA SER A 350 -5.34 -9.79 8.71
C SER A 350 -6.36 -9.43 9.80
N GLU A 351 -6.56 -8.14 10.07
CA GLU A 351 -7.52 -7.70 11.09
C GLU A 351 -8.97 -8.01 10.67
N LYS A 352 -9.28 -7.88 9.38
CA LYS A 352 -10.59 -8.27 8.84
C LYS A 352 -10.81 -9.77 9.00
N ALA A 353 -9.84 -10.63 8.68
CA ALA A 353 -9.93 -12.08 8.90
C ALA A 353 -10.16 -12.45 10.37
N ALA A 354 -9.58 -11.69 11.30
CA ALA A 354 -9.78 -11.88 12.74
C ALA A 354 -11.19 -11.46 13.20
N LYS A 355 -11.90 -10.60 12.47
CA LYS A 355 -13.23 -10.04 12.85
C LYS A 355 -14.39 -10.54 11.99
N SER A 356 -14.18 -10.88 10.73
CA SER A 356 -15.17 -11.41 9.78
C SER A 356 -14.54 -12.37 8.76
N SER A 357 -15.36 -12.99 7.90
CA SER A 357 -14.89 -13.85 6.81
C SER A 357 -14.32 -13.03 5.67
N LEU A 358 -13.22 -13.51 5.08
CA LEU A 358 -12.68 -13.00 3.82
C LEU A 358 -13.15 -13.82 2.63
N SER A 359 -13.39 -13.15 1.51
CA SER A 359 -13.52 -13.81 0.20
C SER A 359 -12.21 -14.50 -0.21
N LEU A 360 -12.29 -15.43 -1.17
CA LEU A 360 -11.10 -16.11 -1.69
C LEU A 360 -10.09 -15.12 -2.33
N VAL A 361 -10.60 -14.07 -2.98
CA VAL A 361 -9.77 -13.02 -3.58
C VAL A 361 -9.00 -12.25 -2.50
N GLU A 362 -9.66 -11.87 -1.42
CA GLU A 362 -9.02 -11.19 -0.29
C GLU A 362 -8.00 -12.06 0.43
N GLN A 363 -8.24 -13.38 0.53
CA GLN A 363 -7.26 -14.30 1.12
C GLN A 363 -5.98 -14.36 0.28
N LYS A 364 -6.12 -14.48 -1.03
CA LYS A 364 -4.98 -14.49 -1.97
C LYS A 364 -4.24 -13.15 -1.98
N ASP A 365 -4.99 -12.04 -1.95
CA ASP A 365 -4.40 -10.70 -1.85
C ASP A 365 -3.58 -10.58 -0.57
N ALA A 366 -4.09 -10.99 0.59
CA ALA A 366 -3.33 -10.95 1.84
C ALA A 366 -1.98 -11.69 1.77
N GLU A 367 -1.96 -12.91 1.22
CA GLU A 367 -0.73 -13.70 1.06
C GLU A 367 0.26 -13.01 0.11
N PHE A 368 -0.23 -12.49 -1.02
CA PHE A 368 0.56 -11.72 -1.98
C PHE A 368 1.18 -10.46 -1.33
N ARG A 369 0.40 -9.71 -0.54
CA ARG A 369 0.88 -8.52 0.16
C ARG A 369 1.96 -8.83 1.18
N PHE A 370 1.84 -9.93 1.94
CA PHE A 370 2.89 -10.35 2.86
C PHE A 370 4.19 -10.70 2.14
N GLN A 371 4.12 -11.42 1.01
CA GLN A 371 5.29 -11.77 0.21
C GLN A 371 5.95 -10.53 -0.40
N ASN A 372 5.16 -9.65 -1.03
CA ASN A 372 5.69 -8.43 -1.63
C ASN A 372 6.29 -7.45 -0.64
N CYS A 373 5.75 -7.37 0.58
CA CYS A 373 6.38 -6.57 1.64
C CYS A 373 7.84 -7.00 1.86
N LEU A 374 8.11 -8.32 1.91
CA LEU A 374 9.46 -8.85 2.11
C LEU A 374 10.34 -8.66 0.87
N LEU A 375 9.79 -8.86 -0.32
CA LEU A 375 10.52 -8.62 -1.58
C LEU A 375 10.94 -7.14 -1.71
N HIS A 376 10.00 -6.22 -1.52
CA HIS A 376 10.26 -4.78 -1.57
C HIS A 376 11.25 -4.35 -0.49
N TRP A 377 11.20 -4.98 0.69
CA TRP A 377 12.19 -4.72 1.75
C TRP A 377 13.58 -5.19 1.35
N SER A 378 13.71 -6.44 0.87
CA SER A 378 15.00 -7.03 0.49
C SER A 378 15.70 -6.32 -0.67
N ALA A 379 14.93 -5.61 -1.51
CA ALA A 379 15.47 -4.80 -2.60
C ALA A 379 16.13 -3.49 -2.12
N GLN A 380 15.98 -3.11 -0.85
CA GLN A 380 16.53 -1.87 -0.30
C GLN A 380 17.92 -2.13 0.27
N THR A 381 18.96 -1.77 -0.47
CA THR A 381 20.36 -1.93 -0.04
C THR A 381 20.76 -1.05 1.14
N GLN A 382 20.01 0.02 1.39
CA GLN A 382 20.32 1.05 2.39
C GLN A 382 19.45 0.95 3.66
N ASN A 383 18.57 -0.06 3.77
CA ASN A 383 17.73 -0.25 4.95
C ASN A 383 18.12 -1.55 5.67
N ASP A 384 18.89 -1.42 6.75
CA ASP A 384 19.38 -2.53 7.57
C ASP A 384 18.41 -2.90 8.72
N SER A 385 17.36 -2.11 8.90
CA SER A 385 16.38 -2.32 9.95
C SER A 385 15.55 -3.58 9.68
N ASN A 386 15.26 -4.34 10.75
CA ASN A 386 14.34 -5.47 10.67
C ASN A 386 12.88 -5.10 11.03
N ARG A 387 12.58 -3.79 11.16
CA ARG A 387 11.27 -3.28 11.63
C ARG A 387 10.11 -3.74 10.76
N CYS A 388 10.15 -3.47 9.45
CA CYS A 388 9.05 -3.79 8.55
C CYS A 388 8.88 -5.32 8.33
N PRO A 389 9.95 -6.10 8.05
CA PRO A 389 9.85 -7.56 7.94
C PRO A 389 9.24 -8.20 9.19
N MET A 390 9.67 -7.77 10.38
CA MET A 390 9.15 -8.29 11.63
C MET A 390 7.65 -8.01 11.79
N ARG A 391 7.21 -6.77 11.52
CA ARG A 391 5.80 -6.39 11.57
C ARG A 391 4.94 -7.17 10.58
N ALA A 392 5.45 -7.41 9.36
CA ALA A 392 4.76 -8.20 8.35
C ALA A 392 4.60 -9.66 8.78
N LEU A 393 5.67 -10.29 9.26
CA LEU A 393 5.63 -11.70 9.69
C LEU A 393 4.74 -11.92 10.93
N ILE A 394 4.75 -10.99 11.89
CA ILE A 394 3.81 -11.03 13.03
C ILE A 394 2.35 -10.97 12.55
N ARG A 395 2.04 -10.08 11.60
CA ARG A 395 0.68 -9.98 11.05
C ARG A 395 0.31 -11.18 10.17
N ASN A 396 1.28 -11.82 9.54
CA ASN A 396 1.09 -13.06 8.79
C ASN A 396 0.73 -14.24 9.73
N ILE A 397 1.41 -14.35 10.88
CA ILE A 397 1.03 -15.29 11.96
C ILE A 397 -0.44 -15.05 12.35
N ASN A 398 -0.79 -13.81 12.70
CA ASN A 398 -2.15 -13.46 13.12
C ASN A 398 -3.20 -13.72 12.03
N PHE A 399 -2.87 -13.49 10.75
CA PHE A 399 -3.76 -13.75 9.63
C PHE A 399 -4.10 -15.24 9.53
N HIS A 400 -3.10 -16.12 9.54
CA HIS A 400 -3.31 -17.55 9.48
C HIS A 400 -4.01 -18.12 10.72
N LEU A 401 -3.81 -17.50 11.90
CA LEU A 401 -4.47 -17.87 13.14
C LEU A 401 -5.84 -17.21 13.35
N ARG A 402 -6.23 -16.27 12.49
CA ARG A 402 -7.43 -15.43 12.63
C ARG A 402 -7.52 -14.79 14.02
N THR A 403 -6.45 -14.11 14.44
CA THR A 403 -6.36 -13.45 15.75
C THR A 403 -6.12 -11.95 15.62
N SER A 404 -6.59 -11.21 16.62
CA SER A 404 -6.31 -9.78 16.75
C SER A 404 -5.26 -9.57 17.83
N ARG A 405 -4.43 -8.54 17.67
CA ARG A 405 -3.41 -8.15 18.67
C ARG A 405 -4.04 -7.82 20.03
N GLN A 406 -5.24 -7.25 20.03
CA GLN A 406 -5.82 -6.62 21.21
C GLN A 406 -6.58 -7.58 22.14
N THR A 407 -7.04 -8.72 21.63
CA THR A 407 -7.95 -9.60 22.37
C THR A 407 -7.56 -11.07 22.23
N TYR A 408 -8.06 -11.89 23.14
CA TYR A 408 -7.99 -13.34 23.08
C TYR A 408 -8.56 -13.88 21.75
N PRO A 409 -7.97 -14.96 21.19
CA PRO A 409 -8.49 -15.60 19.99
C PRO A 409 -9.97 -16.02 20.14
N ASP A 410 -10.83 -15.56 19.22
CA ASP A 410 -12.26 -15.94 19.22
C ASP A 410 -12.42 -17.45 18.97
N GLU A 411 -12.89 -18.18 19.98
CA GLU A 411 -13.12 -19.63 19.97
C GLU A 411 -14.14 -20.07 18.91
N ARG A 412 -15.06 -19.19 18.52
CA ARG A 412 -16.08 -19.50 17.50
C ARG A 412 -15.50 -19.55 16.09
N LYS A 413 -14.27 -19.06 15.91
CA LYS A 413 -13.58 -19.04 14.62
C LYS A 413 -12.68 -20.24 14.48
N SER A 414 -13.04 -21.12 13.56
CA SER A 414 -12.15 -22.22 13.17
C SER A 414 -10.88 -21.69 12.50
N VAL A 415 -9.78 -22.37 12.80
CA VAL A 415 -8.50 -22.26 12.12
C VAL A 415 -8.25 -23.57 11.39
N SER A 416 -7.74 -23.53 10.17
CA SER A 416 -7.39 -24.74 9.43
C SER A 416 -6.03 -25.29 9.87
N GLU A 417 -5.82 -26.59 9.69
CA GLU A 417 -4.53 -27.23 9.94
C GLU A 417 -3.42 -26.58 9.10
N TYR A 418 -3.72 -26.29 7.83
CA TYR A 418 -2.85 -25.50 6.96
C TYR A 418 -2.47 -24.15 7.59
N GLY A 419 -3.43 -23.42 8.15
CA GLY A 419 -3.18 -22.14 8.85
C GLY A 419 -2.23 -22.30 10.03
N LEU A 420 -2.41 -23.34 10.87
CA LEU A 420 -1.49 -23.63 11.97
C LEU A 420 -0.07 -23.94 11.47
N ILE A 421 0.07 -24.75 10.43
CA ILE A 421 1.38 -25.10 9.84
C ILE A 421 2.08 -23.83 9.33
N ARG A 422 1.37 -22.97 8.60
CA ARG A 422 1.92 -21.71 8.07
C ARG A 422 2.33 -20.75 9.19
N ALA A 423 1.52 -20.63 10.23
CA ALA A 423 1.85 -19.82 11.40
C ALA A 423 3.12 -20.35 12.09
N TYR A 424 3.24 -21.67 12.29
CA TYR A 424 4.43 -22.29 12.90
C TYR A 424 5.69 -22.11 12.06
N GLN A 425 5.61 -22.29 10.74
CA GLN A 425 6.73 -22.02 9.82
C GLN A 425 7.20 -20.57 9.93
N THR A 426 6.25 -19.63 9.99
CA THR A 426 6.55 -18.21 10.14
C THR A 426 7.20 -17.89 11.49
N ILE A 427 6.72 -18.50 12.59
CA ILE A 427 7.31 -18.39 13.92
C ILE A 427 8.77 -18.86 13.90
N LYS A 428 9.04 -20.04 13.32
CA LYS A 428 10.41 -20.57 13.20
C LYS A 428 11.34 -19.63 12.43
N ASN A 429 10.87 -19.09 11.30
CA ASN A 429 11.63 -18.14 10.49
C ASN A 429 12.02 -16.90 11.31
N VAL A 430 11.08 -16.33 12.06
CA VAL A 430 11.35 -15.17 12.93
C VAL A 430 12.37 -15.51 14.02
N GLU A 431 12.22 -16.64 14.70
CA GLU A 431 13.13 -17.06 15.78
C GLU A 431 14.56 -17.29 15.29
N GLN A 432 14.71 -17.85 14.10
CA GLN A 432 16.02 -18.17 13.51
C GLN A 432 16.72 -16.93 12.96
N ASN A 433 15.98 -16.03 12.29
CA ASN A 433 16.58 -15.03 11.41
C ASN A 433 16.43 -13.58 11.90
N LEU A 434 15.39 -13.25 12.68
CA LEU A 434 15.06 -11.84 13.00
C LEU A 434 15.09 -11.52 14.49
N LEU A 435 14.75 -12.48 15.35
CA LEU A 435 14.45 -12.18 16.76
C LEU A 435 15.63 -11.54 17.51
N LYS A 436 16.87 -11.86 17.15
CA LYS A 436 18.09 -11.35 17.80
C LYS A 436 18.34 -9.86 17.54
N THR A 437 17.95 -9.36 16.37
CA THR A 437 18.24 -8.00 15.89
C THR A 437 17.05 -7.05 16.04
N CYS A 438 15.89 -7.54 16.49
CA CYS A 438 14.71 -6.71 16.70
C CYS A 438 14.70 -5.97 18.05
N SER A 439 14.01 -4.82 18.09
CA SER A 439 13.76 -4.09 19.33
C SER A 439 12.86 -4.88 20.30
N GLU A 440 12.95 -4.57 21.59
CA GLU A 440 12.20 -5.26 22.65
C GLU A 440 10.68 -5.19 22.44
N ARG A 441 10.16 -4.08 21.92
CA ARG A 441 8.73 -3.93 21.57
C ARG A 441 8.30 -4.94 20.49
N HIS A 442 9.11 -5.13 19.46
CA HIS A 442 8.82 -6.12 18.43
C HIS A 442 8.90 -7.55 18.97
N LYS A 443 9.83 -7.83 19.89
CA LYS A 443 9.87 -9.12 20.60
C LYS A 443 8.59 -9.36 21.43
N VAL A 444 8.08 -8.34 22.12
CA VAL A 444 6.81 -8.43 22.87
C VAL A 444 5.65 -8.79 21.95
N THR A 445 5.44 -8.02 20.88
CA THR A 445 4.33 -8.27 19.94
C THR A 445 4.43 -9.62 19.24
N PHE A 446 5.65 -10.07 18.92
CA PHE A 446 5.89 -11.42 18.41
C PHE A 446 5.52 -12.51 19.40
N ARG A 447 5.93 -12.38 20.65
CA ARG A 447 5.64 -13.37 21.69
C ARG A 447 4.13 -13.47 21.95
N VAL A 448 3.38 -12.38 21.85
CA VAL A 448 1.91 -12.40 21.85
C VAL A 448 1.38 -13.24 20.69
N ALA A 449 1.81 -12.99 19.45
CA ALA A 449 1.37 -13.79 18.29
C ALA A 449 1.79 -15.27 18.40
N LYS A 450 2.96 -15.55 18.96
CA LYS A 450 3.43 -16.91 19.25
C LYS A 450 2.57 -17.59 20.32
N SER A 451 2.11 -16.85 21.34
CA SER A 451 1.17 -17.38 22.33
C SER A 451 -0.18 -17.74 21.69
N ASP A 452 -0.67 -16.92 20.76
CA ASP A 452 -1.90 -17.18 20.00
C ASP A 452 -1.82 -18.49 19.20
N TYR A 453 -0.65 -18.82 18.66
CA TYR A 453 -0.43 -20.11 18.00
C TYR A 453 -0.69 -21.28 18.96
N TYR A 454 -0.14 -21.24 20.17
CA TYR A 454 -0.35 -22.30 21.16
C TYR A 454 -1.79 -22.34 21.66
N ILE A 455 -2.43 -21.18 21.83
CA ILE A 455 -3.86 -21.09 22.16
C ILE A 455 -4.70 -21.79 21.08
N ARG A 456 -4.49 -21.46 19.80
CA ARG A 456 -5.21 -22.09 18.68
C ARG A 456 -4.90 -23.58 18.55
N LYS A 457 -3.66 -23.99 18.79
CA LYS A 457 -3.27 -25.41 18.78
C LYS A 457 -4.01 -26.18 19.89
N ALA A 458 -4.12 -25.60 21.09
CA ALA A 458 -4.86 -26.19 22.21
C ALA A 458 -6.36 -26.34 21.92
N MET A 459 -6.95 -25.41 21.16
CA MET A 459 -8.36 -25.47 20.74
C MET A 459 -8.60 -26.55 19.68
N MET A 460 -7.60 -26.86 18.85
CA MET A 460 -7.74 -27.84 17.75
C MET A 460 -7.46 -29.28 18.19
N TYR A 461 -6.48 -29.48 19.07
CA TYR A 461 -6.01 -30.81 19.47
C TYR A 461 -6.19 -30.99 20.97
N GLU A 462 -7.22 -31.73 21.38
CA GLU A 462 -7.53 -31.92 22.81
C GLU A 462 -6.39 -32.62 23.57
N GLU A 463 -5.71 -33.57 22.94
CA GLU A 463 -4.57 -34.30 23.54
C GLU A 463 -3.42 -33.36 23.95
N ASP A 464 -3.25 -32.25 23.23
CA ASP A 464 -2.20 -31.25 23.42
C ASP A 464 -2.67 -30.04 24.24
N LYS A 465 -3.96 -29.98 24.62
CA LYS A 465 -4.60 -28.76 25.15
C LYS A 465 -3.89 -28.21 26.38
N LYS A 466 -3.70 -29.03 27.41
CA LYS A 466 -3.06 -28.61 28.66
C LYS A 466 -1.63 -28.12 28.42
N GLN A 467 -0.83 -28.90 27.68
CA GLN A 467 0.57 -28.56 27.40
C GLN A 467 0.69 -27.25 26.60
N CYS A 468 -0.18 -27.05 25.61
CA CYS A 468 -0.18 -25.84 24.79
C CYS A 468 -0.65 -24.62 25.58
N ALA A 469 -1.70 -24.75 26.40
CA ALA A 469 -2.17 -23.68 27.27
C ALA A 469 -1.10 -23.26 28.29
N GLU A 470 -0.40 -24.22 28.92
CA GLU A 470 0.72 -23.94 29.84
C GLU A 470 1.87 -23.21 29.13
N LYS A 471 2.27 -23.65 27.93
CA LYS A 471 3.27 -22.95 27.10
C LYS A 471 2.86 -21.52 26.77
N ALA A 472 1.58 -21.30 26.42
CA ALA A 472 1.07 -19.96 26.14
C ALA A 472 1.17 -19.04 27.37
N ILE A 473 0.78 -19.53 28.56
CA ILE A 473 0.90 -18.78 29.81
C ILE A 473 2.34 -18.40 30.10
N THR A 474 3.29 -19.35 30.04
CA THR A 474 4.70 -19.06 30.32
C THR A 474 5.26 -17.97 29.40
N ILE A 475 4.91 -18.01 28.11
CA ILE A 475 5.31 -16.97 27.16
C ILE A 475 4.68 -15.62 27.55
N LEU A 476 3.39 -15.59 27.88
CA LEU A 476 2.66 -14.36 28.23
C LEU A 476 3.18 -13.73 29.54
N GLU A 477 3.48 -14.52 30.56
CA GLU A 477 4.03 -14.02 31.84
C GLU A 477 5.40 -13.35 31.67
N ASP A 478 6.30 -13.95 30.88
CA ASP A 478 7.60 -13.32 30.58
C ASP A 478 7.42 -12.06 29.74
N THR A 479 6.50 -12.11 28.77
CA THR A 479 6.19 -10.98 27.89
C THR A 479 5.58 -9.80 28.64
N LEU A 480 4.71 -10.07 29.64
CA LEU A 480 4.07 -9.04 30.45
C LEU A 480 5.08 -8.18 31.21
N LYS A 481 6.14 -8.80 31.76
CA LYS A 481 7.21 -8.07 32.47
C LYS A 481 7.87 -7.05 31.57
N THR A 482 8.20 -7.45 30.34
CA THR A 482 8.81 -6.55 29.34
C THR A 482 7.81 -5.49 28.88
N ALA A 483 6.55 -5.85 28.65
CA ALA A 483 5.51 -4.89 28.25
C ALA A 483 5.27 -3.80 29.31
N ILE A 484 5.24 -4.17 30.60
CA ILE A 484 5.15 -3.21 31.73
C ILE A 484 6.37 -2.29 31.77
N ARG A 485 7.59 -2.85 31.65
CA ARG A 485 8.84 -2.07 31.62
C ARG A 485 8.83 -1.03 30.51
N LEU A 486 8.29 -1.39 29.34
CA LEU A 486 8.18 -0.52 28.17
C LEU A 486 6.90 0.34 28.15
N LYS A 487 6.02 0.23 29.15
CA LYS A 487 4.73 0.94 29.24
C LYS A 487 3.83 0.75 28.01
N LEU A 488 3.78 -0.48 27.49
CA LEU A 488 2.98 -0.84 26.32
C LEU A 488 1.54 -1.19 26.72
N GLU A 489 0.72 -0.18 27.05
CA GLU A 489 -0.63 -0.37 27.61
C GLU A 489 -1.53 -1.29 26.78
N ASN A 490 -1.46 -1.18 25.46
CA ASN A 490 -2.18 -2.05 24.53
C ASN A 490 -1.79 -3.53 24.66
N GLU A 491 -0.49 -3.79 24.69
CA GLU A 491 0.05 -5.14 24.83
C GLU A 491 -0.32 -5.70 26.20
N ILE A 492 -0.19 -4.89 27.25
CA ILE A 492 -0.52 -5.27 28.62
C ILE A 492 -1.99 -5.70 28.70
N ASN A 493 -2.91 -4.91 28.15
CA ASN A 493 -4.34 -5.25 28.13
C ASN A 493 -4.60 -6.54 27.36
N GLY A 494 -4.03 -6.70 26.16
CA GLY A 494 -4.19 -7.91 25.35
C GLY A 494 -3.56 -9.16 25.96
N ILE A 495 -2.45 -9.02 26.69
CA ILE A 495 -1.80 -10.11 27.43
C ILE A 495 -2.68 -10.54 28.61
N ASN A 496 -3.16 -9.58 29.40
CA ASN A 496 -4.03 -9.86 30.54
C ASN A 496 -5.34 -10.54 30.12
N ASP A 497 -5.94 -10.07 29.02
CA ASP A 497 -7.15 -10.70 28.45
C ASP A 497 -6.91 -12.18 28.10
N ARG A 498 -5.75 -12.49 27.49
CA ARG A 498 -5.37 -13.88 27.19
C ARG A 498 -5.11 -14.72 28.43
N MET A 499 -4.40 -14.17 29.41
CA MET A 499 -4.11 -14.88 30.66
C MET A 499 -5.39 -15.21 31.44
N ARG A 500 -6.38 -14.31 31.46
CA ARG A 500 -7.67 -14.56 32.09
C ARG A 500 -8.39 -15.76 31.48
N HIS A 501 -8.52 -15.81 30.15
CA HIS A 501 -9.18 -16.92 29.45
C HIS A 501 -8.41 -18.24 29.61
N LEU A 502 -7.08 -18.21 29.53
CA LEU A 502 -6.26 -19.39 29.75
C LEU A 502 -6.33 -19.95 31.18
N SER A 503 -6.51 -19.08 32.18
CA SER A 503 -6.68 -19.51 33.58
C SER A 503 -8.00 -20.26 33.78
N VAL A 504 -9.08 -19.81 33.13
CA VAL A 504 -10.37 -20.52 33.09
C VAL A 504 -10.22 -21.88 32.40
N LEU A 505 -9.51 -21.94 31.27
CA LEU A 505 -9.27 -23.20 30.55
C LEU A 505 -8.44 -24.23 31.33
N LEU A 506 -7.62 -23.79 32.28
CA LEU A 506 -6.74 -24.64 33.08
C LEU A 506 -7.20 -24.84 34.54
N ASP A 507 -8.39 -24.35 34.89
CA ASP A 507 -8.95 -24.44 36.24
C ASP A 507 -7.99 -23.87 37.32
N ARG A 508 -7.27 -22.79 36.98
CA ARG A 508 -6.37 -22.07 37.91
C ARG A 508 -7.09 -20.83 38.46
N GLU A 509 -7.07 -20.65 39.77
CA GLU A 509 -7.49 -19.39 40.40
C GLU A 509 -6.66 -18.23 39.82
N CYS A 510 -7.32 -17.36 39.05
CA CYS A 510 -6.69 -16.21 38.44
C CYS A 510 -6.37 -15.18 39.52
N HIS A 511 -5.12 -15.15 40.01
CA HIS A 511 -4.63 -14.02 40.78
C HIS A 511 -4.51 -12.81 39.84
N GLU A 512 -5.55 -11.97 39.78
CA GLU A 512 -5.41 -10.59 39.31
C GLU A 512 -4.41 -9.87 40.22
N LYS A 513 -3.12 -10.00 39.93
CA LYS A 513 -2.11 -9.11 40.48
C LYS A 513 -2.34 -7.75 39.83
N ARG A 514 -3.21 -6.94 40.44
CA ARG A 514 -3.14 -5.49 40.31
C ARG A 514 -1.74 -5.08 40.76
N TYR A 515 -0.80 -5.02 39.83
CA TYR A 515 0.42 -4.28 40.03
C TYR A 515 0.00 -2.82 40.14
N GLN A 516 -0.21 -2.37 41.39
CA GLN A 516 -0.21 -0.95 41.69
C GLN A 516 1.09 -0.40 41.12
N SER A 517 0.95 0.62 40.29
CA SER A 517 2.04 1.45 39.80
C SER A 517 2.79 2.01 41.02
N GLN A 518 3.77 1.27 41.52
CA GLN A 518 4.73 1.80 42.46
C GLN A 518 5.53 2.88 41.73
N PRO A 519 5.82 4.02 42.37
CA PRO A 519 6.70 5.02 41.81
C PRO A 519 8.12 4.45 41.85
N PHE A 520 8.47 3.67 40.83
CA PHE A 520 9.83 3.17 40.69
C PHE A 520 10.73 4.34 40.31
N GLY A 521 11.69 4.57 41.21
CA GLY A 521 12.65 5.65 41.14
C GLY A 521 13.39 5.68 39.81
N ARG A 522 13.68 6.91 39.39
CA ARG A 522 14.59 7.25 38.31
C ARG A 522 15.87 6.42 38.42
N ARG A 523 16.13 5.59 37.41
CA ARG A 523 17.47 5.45 36.81
C ARG A 523 17.29 4.97 35.38
N ARG A 524 17.75 5.85 34.47
CA ARG A 524 17.93 5.65 33.05
C ARG A 524 18.76 4.39 32.80
N ALA A 525 18.24 3.49 31.97
CA ALA A 525 19.05 2.95 30.89
C ALA A 525 18.62 3.75 29.65
N GLU A 526 19.12 4.97 29.53
CA GLU A 526 19.24 5.56 28.21
C GLU A 526 20.27 4.66 27.52
N GLU A 527 19.82 3.78 26.64
CA GLU A 527 20.63 3.46 25.45
C GLU A 527 20.67 4.76 24.62
N ASN A 528 21.36 5.78 25.15
CA ASN A 528 21.84 6.94 24.42
C ASN A 528 23.24 6.54 23.95
N ASP A 529 23.31 5.98 22.76
CA ASP A 529 24.53 5.99 21.95
C ASP A 529 24.24 6.56 20.55
N GLY A 530 23.12 7.26 20.40
CA GLY A 530 22.66 7.87 19.15
C GLY A 530 22.79 9.38 19.16
N ARG A 531 23.05 9.94 17.98
CA ARG A 531 23.06 11.38 17.69
C ARG A 531 21.76 12.05 18.13
N THR A 532 21.86 13.25 18.70
CA THR A 532 20.71 14.10 19.03
C THR A 532 20.21 14.84 17.79
N ILE A 533 19.00 15.42 17.83
CA ILE A 533 18.52 16.22 16.71
C ILE A 533 19.39 17.45 16.42
N ILE A 534 20.07 17.97 17.44
CA ILE A 534 21.00 19.10 17.29
C ILE A 534 22.21 18.65 16.48
N ASP A 535 22.80 17.51 16.82
CA ASP A 535 23.94 16.95 16.08
C ASP A 535 23.60 16.67 14.61
N LEU A 536 22.35 16.26 14.35
CA LEU A 536 21.85 16.02 12.99
C LEU A 536 21.60 17.32 12.22
N LEU A 537 21.07 18.37 12.89
CA LEU A 537 20.87 19.68 12.28
C LEU A 537 22.18 20.38 11.94
N GLU A 538 23.21 20.24 12.79
CA GLU A 538 24.54 20.79 12.53
C GLU A 538 25.19 20.15 11.31
N GLU A 539 25.10 18.81 11.19
CA GLU A 539 25.56 18.11 10.00
C GLU A 539 24.75 18.48 8.76
N LEU A 540 23.41 18.52 8.87
CA LEU A 540 22.55 18.94 7.77
C LEU A 540 22.96 20.32 7.25
N CYS A 541 23.20 21.28 8.16
CA CYS A 541 23.70 22.60 7.79
C CYS A 541 25.03 22.49 7.03
N THR A 542 26.01 21.75 7.57
CA THR A 542 27.34 21.57 6.96
C THR A 542 27.24 21.00 5.54
N ILE A 543 26.46 19.93 5.37
CA ILE A 543 26.22 19.27 4.09
C ILE A 543 25.61 20.25 3.07
N GLN A 544 24.60 21.03 3.48
CA GLN A 544 23.97 22.01 2.59
C GLN A 544 24.93 23.14 2.20
N LEU A 545 25.81 23.56 3.10
CA LEU A 545 26.81 24.60 2.79
C LEU A 545 27.83 24.14 1.77
N ASP A 546 28.27 22.90 1.84
CA ASP A 546 29.24 22.38 0.89
C ASP A 546 28.62 22.15 -0.49
N MET A 547 27.33 21.78 -0.55
CA MET A 547 26.59 21.75 -1.82
C MET A 547 26.44 23.11 -2.49
N THR A 548 26.36 24.22 -1.73
CA THR A 548 26.27 25.56 -2.32
C THR A 548 27.60 26.13 -2.83
N LYS A 549 28.74 25.47 -2.55
CA LYS A 549 30.07 25.90 -3.01
C LYS A 549 30.50 25.25 -4.33
N ASN A 550 29.82 24.18 -4.74
CA ASN A 550 30.00 23.48 -6.02
C ASN A 550 28.92 23.91 -7.01
#